data_AF-A0A7C3FPB0-F1
#
_entry.id   AF-A0A7C3FPB0-F1
#
_cell.length_a   1.000
_cell.length_b   1.000
_cell.length_c   1.000
_cell.angle_alpha   90.00
_cell.angle_beta   90.00
_cell.angle_gamma   90.00
#
_symmetry.space_group_name_H-M   'P 1'
#
loop_
_entity.id
_entity.type
_entity.pdbx_description
1 polymer ?
#
loop_
_entity_poly.entity_id
_entity_poly.type
_entity_poly.pdbx_seq_one_letter_code
_entity_poly.pdbx_strand_id
1 'polypeptide(L)' 'MNADLLTQAAQKIKNAQRVVAFTGAGISVESGIPPFRGPDGLWAKYD' A
#
# COMPACT_ATOMS: atom_id res chain seq x y z
N MET A 1 -15.20 -0.69 6.67
CA MET A 1 -13.81 -0.48 7.15
C MET A 1 -13.79 -0.92 8.61
N ASN A 2 -12.98 -1.91 8.98
CA ASN A 2 -12.95 -2.37 10.37
C ASN A 2 -12.10 -1.40 11.21
N ALA A 3 -12.73 -0.43 11.87
CA ALA A 3 -12.08 0.63 12.63
C ALA A 3 -11.10 0.11 13.72
N ASP A 4 -11.34 -1.12 14.17
CA ASP A 4 -10.48 -1.84 15.10
C ASP A 4 -9.08 -2.13 14.50
N LEU A 5 -9.01 -2.55 13.24
CA LEU A 5 -7.72 -2.86 12.58
C LEU A 5 -6.83 -1.62 12.40
N LEU A 6 -7.44 -0.47 12.08
CA LEU A 6 -6.70 0.79 11.95
C LEU A 6 -6.15 1.25 13.30
N THR A 7 -6.95 1.15 14.36
CA THR A 7 -6.52 1.48 15.73
C THR A 7 -5.37 0.58 16.16
N GLN A 8 -5.47 -0.73 15.90
CA GLN A 8 -4.41 -1.68 16.22
C GLN A 8 -3.11 -1.42 15.43
N ALA A 9 -3.21 -1.13 14.13
CA ALA A 9 -2.06 -0.80 13.31
C ALA A 9 -1.36 0.48 13.80
N ALA A 10 -2.13 1.54 14.08
CA ALA A 10 -1.59 2.79 14.61
C ALA A 10 -0.88 2.59 15.96
N GLN A 11 -1.47 1.80 16.87
CA GLN A 11 -0.87 1.52 18.17
C GLN A 11 0.43 0.72 18.04
N LYS A 12 0.50 -0.25 17.12
CA LYS A 12 1.72 -1.01 16.84
C LYS A 12 2.84 -0.11 16.29
N ILE A 13 2.52 0.80 15.37
CA ILE A 13 3.49 1.76 14.83
C ILE A 13 3.97 2.72 15.93
N LYS A 14 3.05 3.27 16.72
CA LYS A 14 3.35 4.24 17.79
C LYS A 14 4.32 3.68 18.85
N ASN A 15 4.20 2.40 19.18
CA ASN A 15 5.01 1.76 20.22
C ASN A 15 6.28 1.09 19.70
N ALA A 16 6.50 1.07 18.38
CA ALA A 16 7.67 0.44 17.81
C ALA A 16 8.94 1.28 18.02
N GLN A 17 10.03 0.64 18.45
CA GLN A 17 11.35 1.31 18.53
C GLN A 17 11.96 1.56 17.16
N ARG A 18 11.61 0.71 16.17
CA ARG A 18 12.08 0.78 14.78
C ARG A 18 10.96 0.35 13.86
N VAL A 19 10.71 1.12 12.80
CA VAL A 19 9.67 0.85 11.81
C VAL A 19 10.32 0.74 10.44
N VAL A 20 9.95 -0.30 9.69
CA VAL A 20 10.35 -0.50 8.29
C VAL A 20 9.08 -0.69 7.49
N ALA A 21 8.94 0.07 6.40
CA ALA A 21 7.83 -0.06 5.47
C ALA A 21 8.33 -0.70 4.17
N PHE A 22 7.70 -1.80 3.78
CA PHE A 22 7.86 -2.38 2.45
C PHE A 22 6.75 -1.83 1.57
N THR A 23 7.14 -1.15 0.50
CA THR A 23 6.20 -0.57 -0.46
C THR A 23 6.40 -1.22 -1.82
N GLY A 24 5.36 -1.17 -2.64
CA GLY A 24 5.42 -1.54 -4.05
C GLY A 24 4.86 -0.41 -4.91
N ALA A 25 4.81 -0.62 -6.23
CA ALA A 25 4.33 0.39 -7.20
C ALA A 25 2.93 0.94 -6.89
N GLY A 26 2.09 0.17 -6.18
CA GLY A 26 0.75 0.57 -5.75
C GLY A 26 0.71 1.89 -4.95
N ILE A 27 1.77 2.22 -4.21
CA ILE A 27 1.82 3.47 -3.42
C ILE A 27 1.87 4.73 -4.30
N SER A 28 2.25 4.60 -5.58
CA SER A 28 2.42 5.73 -6.51
C SER A 28 1.27 5.90 -7.49
N VAL A 29 0.21 5.07 -7.39
CA VAL A 29 -0.95 5.13 -8.28
C VAL A 29 -1.66 6.48 -8.19
N GLU A 30 -1.84 6.99 -6.98
CA GLU A 30 -2.46 8.30 -6.74
C GLU A 30 -1.57 9.48 -7.22
N SER A 31 -0.29 9.22 -7.51
CA SER A 31 0.61 10.18 -8.17
C SER A 31 0.64 10.04 -9.70
N GLY A 32 -0.21 9.19 -10.28
CA GLY A 32 -0.30 8.97 -11.73
C GLY A 32 0.71 7.95 -12.28
N ILE A 33 1.47 7.27 -11.42
CA ILE A 33 2.39 6.20 -11.86
C ILE A 33 1.64 4.86 -11.83
N PRO A 34 1.39 4.21 -12.96
CA PRO A 34 0.61 2.98 -13.01
C PRO A 34 1.35 1.83 -12.33
N PRO A 35 0.64 0.90 -11.68
CA PRO A 35 1.25 -0.31 -11.13
C PRO A 35 1.51 -1.32 -12.26
N PHE A 36 2.28 -2.37 -11.99
CA PHE A 36 2.48 -3.45 -12.97
C PHE A 36 1.26 -4.38 -13.07
N ARG A 37 0.62 -4.69 -11.93
CA ARG A 37 -0.52 -5.61 -11.81
C ARG A 37 -1.81 -4.87 -11.43
N GLY A 38 -2.96 -5.50 -11.65
CA GLY A 38 -4.29 -5.00 -11.26
C GLY A 38 -5.14 -4.56 -12.46
N PRO A 39 -6.40 -4.13 -12.22
CA PRO A 39 -7.33 -3.72 -13.29
C PRO A 39 -6.75 -2.65 -14.23
N ASP A 40 -5.96 -1.72 -13.70
CA ASP A 40 -5.28 -0.65 -14.45
C ASP A 40 -3.76 -0.89 -14.57
N GLY A 41 -3.30 -2.11 -14.29
CA GLY A 41 -1.89 -2.46 -14.31
C GLY A 41 -1.33 -2.47 -15.74
N LEU A 42 -0.05 -2.14 -15.88
CA LEU A 42 0.63 -2.17 -17.17
C LEU A 42 0.44 -3.51 -17.89
N TRP A 43 0.55 -4.63 -17.19
CA TRP A 43 0.45 -5.95 -17.84
C TRP A 43 -0.96 -6.30 -18.33
N ALA A 44 -2.01 -5.70 -17.77
CA ALA A 44 -3.36 -5.86 -18.29
C ALA A 44 -3.57 -5.19 -19.67
N LYS A 45 -2.62 -4.35 -20.11
CA LYS A 45 -2.65 -3.66 -21.42
C LYS A 45 -1.82 -4.34 -22.50
N TYR A 46 -0.95 -5.29 -22.12
CA TYR A 46 0.01 -5.92 -23.03
C TYR A 46 -0.14 -7.46 -23.12
N ASP A 47 -1.04 -8.06 -22.32
CA ASP A 47 -1.52 -9.44 -22.51
C ASP A 47 -2.54 -9.55 -23.66
#